data_AF-A0A8J6VXV6-F1
#
_entry.id   AF-A0A8J6VXV6-F1
#
_cell.length_a   1.000
_cell.length_b   1.000
_cell.length_c   1.000
_cell.angle_alpha   90.00
_cell.angle_beta   90.00
_cell.angle_gamma   90.00
#
_symmetry.space_group_name_H-M   'P 1'
#
loop_
_entity.id
_entity.type
_entity.pdbx_description
1 polymer ?
#
loop_
_entity_poly.entity_id
_entity_poly.type
_entity_poly.pdbx_seq_one_letter_code
_entity_poly.pdbx_strand_id
1 'polypeptide(L)'
;MDVEATWIHGDLHLRNVLVEKGVITGVIDWGDITRGDRATDLAAIWMLFSDPQTRQQATLEYNASEATLQRARGWAIFFGVVLLDTGLIDNPKHAAIGERTLRHMAEDI
;
A
#
# COMPACT_ATOMS: atom_id res chain seq x y z
N MET A 1 -13.24 14.00 -3.01
CA MET A 1 -13.16 12.54 -2.81
C MET A 1 -14.58 11.99 -2.84
N ASP A 2 -14.77 10.76 -3.33
CA ASP A 2 -16.08 10.12 -3.47
C ASP A 2 -16.61 9.48 -2.18
N VAL A 3 -15.80 9.49 -1.12
CA VAL A 3 -16.12 8.94 0.20
C VAL A 3 -15.78 9.94 1.29
N GLU A 4 -16.44 9.82 2.44
CA GLU A 4 -16.10 10.61 3.63
C GLU A 4 -14.72 10.23 4.18
N ALA A 5 -14.03 11.24 4.72
CA ALA A 5 -12.76 11.04 5.39
C ALA A 5 -12.94 10.19 6.66
N THR A 6 -12.08 9.20 6.83
CA THR A 6 -12.10 8.19 7.89
C THR A 6 -10.73 8.10 8.56
N TRP A 7 -10.64 7.37 9.67
CA TRP A 7 -9.35 7.01 10.24
C TRP A 7 -8.54 6.17 9.27
N ILE A 8 -7.28 6.57 9.10
CA ILE A 8 -6.26 5.86 8.33
C ILE A 8 -5.02 5.68 9.19
N HIS A 9 -4.26 4.63 8.92
CA HIS A 9 -2.92 4.40 9.43
C HIS A 9 -1.95 5.49 8.92
N GLY A 10 -2.08 5.89 7.66
CA GLY A 10 -1.29 6.98 7.07
C GLY A 10 0.02 6.52 6.44
N ASP A 11 0.69 5.53 7.05
CA ASP A 11 1.95 4.93 6.56
C ASP A 11 1.88 3.39 6.42
N LEU A 12 0.78 2.85 5.87
CA LEU A 12 0.57 1.40 5.83
C LEU A 12 1.37 0.72 4.71
N HIS A 13 2.64 0.43 4.96
CA HIS A 13 3.51 -0.30 4.04
C HIS A 13 4.04 -1.62 4.64
N LEU A 14 4.73 -2.42 3.81
CA LEU A 14 5.15 -3.78 4.14
C LEU A 14 6.00 -3.92 5.42
N ARG A 15 6.65 -2.86 5.92
CA ARG A 15 7.42 -2.94 7.17
C ARG A 15 6.58 -2.71 8.42
N ASN A 16 5.39 -2.16 8.27
CA ASN A 16 4.45 -1.86 9.34
C ASN A 16 3.41 -2.96 9.53
N VAL A 17 3.51 -4.05 8.76
CA VAL A 17 2.66 -5.25 8.85
C VAL A 17 3.48 -6.45 9.32
N LEU A 18 3.07 -7.04 10.45
CA LEU A 18 3.68 -8.25 10.99
C LEU A 18 2.99 -9.48 10.43
N VAL A 19 3.78 -10.46 10.02
CA VAL A 19 3.29 -11.72 9.44
C VAL A 19 3.96 -12.90 10.13
N GLU A 20 3.16 -13.86 10.59
CA GLU A 20 3.62 -15.13 11.13
C GLU A 20 2.97 -16.28 10.36
N LYS A 21 3.78 -17.19 9.81
CA LYS A 21 3.29 -18.36 9.03
C LYS A 21 2.29 -18.00 7.92
N GLY A 22 2.51 -16.85 7.27
CA GLY A 22 1.65 -16.37 6.18
C GLY A 22 0.36 -15.67 6.62
N VAL A 23 0.18 -15.44 7.93
CA VAL A 23 -0.99 -14.75 8.49
C VAL A 23 -0.56 -13.40 9.05
N ILE A 24 -1.34 -12.35 8.80
CA ILE A 24 -1.13 -11.04 9.41
C ILE A 24 -1.42 -11.14 10.91
N THR A 25 -0.44 -10.79 11.75
CA THR A 25 -0.54 -10.86 13.22
C THR A 25 -0.55 -9.51 13.91
N GLY A 26 -0.21 -8.44 13.19
CA GLY A 26 -0.24 -7.09 13.75
C GLY A 26 0.05 -5.99 12.74
N VAL A 27 -0.33 -4.78 13.12
CA VAL A 27 -0.01 -3.52 12.42
C VAL A 27 0.61 -2.58 13.44
N ILE A 28 1.77 -2.03 13.13
CA ILE A 28 2.58 -1.20 14.02
C ILE A 28 2.86 0.17 13.38
N ASP A 29 3.46 1.08 14.15
CA ASP A 29 3.88 2.41 13.68
C ASP A 29 2.72 3.35 13.30
N TRP A 30 1.81 3.53 14.25
CA TRP A 30 0.63 4.40 14.13
C TRP A 30 0.95 5.90 14.30
N GLY A 31 2.20 6.33 14.07
CA GLY A 31 2.63 7.72 14.26
C GLY A 31 1.91 8.72 13.36
N ASP A 32 1.55 8.27 12.15
CA ASP A 32 0.87 9.06 11.12
C ASP A 32 -0.66 8.90 11.10
N ILE A 33 -1.22 8.26 12.14
CA ILE A 33 -2.67 8.04 12.23
C ILE A 33 -3.42 9.36 12.16
N THR A 34 -4.37 9.46 11.22
CA THR A 34 -5.12 10.70 11.00
C THR A 34 -6.48 10.43 10.37
N ARG A 35 -7.30 11.48 10.26
CA ARG A 35 -8.53 11.45 9.48
C ARG A 35 -8.21 11.84 8.03
N GLY A 36 -8.38 10.91 7.10
CA GLY A 36 -8.00 11.11 5.70
C GLY A 36 -8.77 10.23 4.71
N ASP A 37 -8.24 10.16 3.50
CA ASP A 37 -8.76 9.31 2.44
C ASP A 37 -8.33 7.86 2.66
N ARG A 38 -9.30 6.93 2.70
CA ARG A 38 -9.00 5.49 2.81
C ARG A 38 -8.13 4.97 1.66
N ALA A 39 -8.12 5.66 0.52
CA ALA A 39 -7.27 5.33 -0.61
C ALA A 39 -5.77 5.28 -0.25
N THR A 40 -5.33 6.06 0.75
CA THR A 40 -3.93 6.06 1.22
C THR A 40 -3.52 4.69 1.77
N ASP A 41 -4.30 4.14 2.70
CA ASP A 41 -4.01 2.81 3.26
C ASP A 41 -4.30 1.68 2.26
N LEU A 42 -5.29 1.86 1.38
CA LEU A 42 -5.63 0.86 0.36
C LEU A 42 -4.46 0.60 -0.62
N ALA A 43 -3.55 1.56 -0.78
CA ALA A 43 -2.31 1.40 -1.54
C ALA A 43 -1.45 0.21 -1.05
N ALA A 44 -1.61 -0.21 0.20
CA ALA A 44 -0.92 -1.36 0.78
C ALA A 44 -1.09 -2.65 -0.02
N ILE A 45 -2.20 -2.82 -0.76
CA ILE A 45 -2.45 -4.00 -1.61
C ILE A 45 -1.26 -4.26 -2.55
N TRP A 46 -0.75 -3.22 -3.22
CA TRP A 46 0.36 -3.33 -4.17
C TRP A 46 1.73 -3.45 -3.51
N MET A 47 1.84 -3.08 -2.23
CA MET A 47 3.07 -3.24 -1.44
C MET A 47 3.16 -4.62 -0.78
N LEU A 48 2.03 -5.21 -0.38
CA LEU A 48 1.94 -6.45 0.40
C LEU A 48 1.86 -7.70 -0.47
N PHE A 49 1.08 -7.68 -1.56
CA PHE A 49 0.80 -8.88 -2.34
C PHE A 49 1.54 -8.89 -3.67
N SER A 50 2.40 -9.91 -3.85
CA SER A 50 3.16 -10.09 -5.08
C SER A 50 2.35 -10.70 -6.23
N ASP A 51 1.33 -11.51 -5.90
CA ASP A 51 0.51 -12.19 -6.89
C ASP A 51 -0.62 -11.27 -7.41
N PRO A 52 -0.73 -11.04 -8.74
CA PRO A 52 -1.77 -10.19 -9.31
C PRO A 52 -3.19 -10.66 -9.01
N GLN A 53 -3.43 -11.97 -8.98
CA GLN A 53 -4.76 -12.53 -8.67
C GLN A 53 -5.15 -12.23 -7.22
N THR A 54 -4.20 -12.33 -6.29
CA THR A 54 -4.39 -11.94 -4.89
C THR A 54 -4.67 -10.44 -4.74
N ARG A 55 -3.99 -9.57 -5.51
CA ARG A 55 -4.27 -8.12 -5.52
C ARG A 55 -5.68 -7.82 -6.03
N GLN A 56 -6.09 -8.49 -7.10
CA GLN A 56 -7.44 -8.38 -7.66
C GLN A 56 -8.49 -8.84 -6.64
N GLN A 57 -8.28 -9.99 -6.00
CA GLN A 57 -9.19 -10.51 -4.97
C GLN A 57 -9.27 -9.55 -3.78
N ALA A 58 -8.14 -9.08 -3.24
CA ALA A 58 -8.12 -8.12 -2.13
C ALA A 58 -8.87 -6.83 -2.46
N THR A 59 -8.72 -6.35 -3.70
CA THR A 59 -9.44 -5.17 -4.20
C THR A 59 -10.95 -5.40 -4.27
N LEU A 60 -11.38 -6.57 -4.75
CA LEU A 60 -12.79 -6.96 -4.82
C LEU A 60 -13.41 -7.12 -3.43
N GLU A 61 -12.70 -7.77 -2.51
CA GLU A 61 -13.18 -7.98 -1.13
C GLU A 61 -13.29 -6.68 -0.34
N TYR A 62 -12.39 -5.72 -0.60
CA TYR A 62 -12.49 -4.39 0.00
C TYR A 62 -13.72 -3.60 -0.51
N ASN A 63 -14.20 -3.93 -1.73
CA ASN A 63 -15.40 -3.35 -2.33
C ASN A 63 -15.35 -1.80 -2.41
N ALA A 64 -14.21 -1.25 -2.82
CA ALA A 64 -14.06 0.18 -3.08
C ALA A 64 -14.68 0.58 -4.43
N SER A 65 -15.10 1.84 -4.53
CA SER A 65 -15.47 2.42 -5.82
C SER A 65 -14.26 2.50 -6.76
N GLU A 66 -14.51 2.56 -8.07
CA GLU A 66 -13.44 2.79 -9.05
C GLU A 66 -12.68 4.10 -8.78
N ALA A 67 -13.37 5.16 -8.34
CA ALA A 67 -12.72 6.43 -8.00
C ALA A 67 -11.75 6.29 -6.81
N THR A 68 -12.11 5.49 -5.80
CA THR A 68 -11.23 5.19 -4.66
C THR A 68 -10.04 4.34 -5.09
N LEU A 69 -10.25 3.34 -5.96
CA LEU A 69 -9.17 2.51 -6.49
C LEU A 69 -8.18 3.31 -7.33
N GLN A 70 -8.63 4.23 -8.18
CA GLN A 70 -7.74 5.11 -8.93
C GLN A 70 -6.83 5.93 -8.03
N ARG A 71 -7.35 6.47 -6.92
CA ARG A 71 -6.52 7.20 -5.95
C ARG A 71 -5.57 6.27 -5.20
N ALA A 72 -6.01 5.06 -4.85
CA ALA A 72 -5.17 4.08 -4.18
C ALA A 72 -3.97 3.66 -5.05
N ARG A 73 -4.20 3.47 -6.36
CA ARG A 73 -3.12 3.27 -7.35
C ARG A 73 -2.15 4.45 -7.39
N GLY A 74 -2.65 5.68 -7.36
CA GLY A 74 -1.82 6.89 -7.26
C GLY A 74 -0.95 6.91 -6.00
N TRP A 75 -1.52 6.55 -4.84
CA TRP A 75 -0.78 6.41 -3.59
C TRP A 75 0.26 5.28 -3.64
N ALA A 76 -0.06 4.14 -4.27
CA ALA A 76 0.90 3.05 -4.44
C ALA A 76 2.12 3.47 -5.28
N ILE A 77 1.90 4.25 -6.34
CA ILE A 77 3.01 4.85 -7.11
C ILE A 77 3.81 5.81 -6.25
N PHE A 78 3.15 6.69 -5.48
CA PHE A 78 3.83 7.64 -4.59
C PHE A 78 4.70 6.93 -3.55
N PHE A 79 4.16 5.96 -2.80
CA PHE A 79 4.93 5.15 -1.86
C PHE A 79 6.06 4.39 -2.55
N GLY A 80 5.79 3.84 -3.74
CA GLY A 80 6.80 3.15 -4.56
C GLY A 80 8.01 4.03 -4.87
N VAL A 81 7.77 5.27 -5.31
CA VAL A 81 8.82 6.26 -5.59
C VAL A 81 9.56 6.68 -4.32
N VAL A 82 8.84 7.02 -3.25
CA VAL A 82 9.45 7.49 -1.99
C VAL A 82 10.32 6.40 -1.36
N LEU A 83 9.83 5.16 -1.29
CA LEU A 83 10.58 4.03 -0.74
C LEU A 83 11.77 3.64 -1.62
N LEU A 84 11.65 3.79 -2.94
CA LEU A 84 12.78 3.57 -3.85
C LEU A 84 13.87 4.62 -3.64
N ASP A 85 13.51 5.90 -3.70
CA ASP A 85 14.43 7.03 -3.57
C ASP A 85 15.18 7.00 -2.22
N THR A 86 14.44 6.92 -1.11
CA THR A 86 15.03 6.83 0.23
C THR A 86 15.86 5.56 0.40
N GLY A 87 15.40 4.44 -0.18
CA GLY A 87 16.09 3.16 -0.08
C GLY A 87 17.41 3.09 -0.86
N LEU A 88 17.54 3.83 -1.96
CA LEU A 88 18.79 3.93 -2.73
C LEU A 88 19.92 4.63 -1.94
N ILE A 89 19.55 5.44 -0.94
CA ILE A 89 20.50 6.20 -0.12
C ILE A 89 20.89 5.42 1.15
N ASP A 90 19.91 4.89 1.87
CA ASP A 90 20.11 4.45 3.27
C ASP A 90 19.70 2.99 3.52
N ASN A 91 18.75 2.44 2.75
CA ASN A 91 18.15 1.15 3.10
C ASN A 91 17.76 0.30 1.88
N PRO A 92 18.59 -0.70 1.49
CA PRO A 92 18.30 -1.57 0.35
C PRO A 92 16.96 -2.32 0.43
N LYS A 93 16.42 -2.55 1.65
CA LYS A 93 15.10 -3.16 1.81
C LYS A 93 13.97 -2.21 1.39
N HIS A 94 14.10 -0.92 1.67
CA HIS A 94 13.16 0.09 1.18
C HIS A 94 13.20 0.18 -0.35
N ALA A 95 14.41 0.16 -0.94
CA ALA A 95 14.56 0.17 -2.39
C ALA A 95 13.85 -1.02 -3.04
N ALA A 96 14.02 -2.23 -2.49
CA ALA A 96 13.36 -3.44 -2.98
C ALA A 96 11.84 -3.43 -2.80
N ILE A 97 11.30 -2.71 -1.81
CA ILE A 97 9.84 -2.52 -1.67
C ILE A 97 9.36 -1.54 -2.74
N GLY A 98 10.04 -0.41 -2.91
CA GLY A 98 9.69 0.60 -3.91
C GLY A 98 9.68 0.04 -5.33
N GLU A 99 10.76 -0.64 -5.74
CA GLU A 99 10.89 -1.26 -7.05
C GLU A 99 9.79 -2.30 -7.32
N ARG A 100 9.50 -3.18 -6.35
CA ARG A 100 8.44 -4.19 -6.49
C ARG A 100 7.07 -3.56 -6.59
N THR A 101 6.78 -2.55 -5.78
CA THR A 101 5.50 -1.84 -5.82
C THR A 101 5.27 -1.22 -7.19
N LEU A 102 6.27 -0.54 -7.75
CA LEU A 102 6.20 0.04 -9.10
C LEU A 102 6.03 -1.03 -10.19
N ARG A 103 6.68 -2.19 -10.03
CA ARG A 103 6.48 -3.34 -10.95
C ARG A 103 5.07 -3.90 -10.87
N HIS A 104 4.54 -4.14 -9.68
CA HIS A 104 3.16 -4.59 -9.49
C HIS A 104 2.15 -3.61 -10.09
N MET A 105 2.42 -2.30 -9.94
CA MET A 105 1.61 -1.28 -10.60
C MET A 105 1.66 -1.38 -12.12
N ALA A 106 2.83 -1.65 -12.72
CA ALA A 106 2.96 -1.82 -14.17
C ALA A 106 2.29 -3.09 -14.71
N GLU A 107 2.15 -4.14 -13.88
CA GLU A 107 1.45 -5.39 -14.23
C GLU A 107 -0.08 -5.24 -14.24
N ASP A 108 -0.61 -4.32 -13.43
CA ASP A 108 -2.05 -4.16 -13.18
C ASP A 108 -2.69 -3.00 -14.00
N ILE A 109 -1.94 -2.37 -14.91
CA ILE A 109 -2.40 -1.29 -15.82
C ILE A 109 -2.90 -1.87 -17.14
#